data_AF-A0A2A2M748-F1
#
_entry.id   AF-A0A2A2M748-F1
#
_cell.length_a   1.000
_cell.length_b   1.000
_cell.length_c   1.000
_cell.angle_alpha   90.00
_cell.angle_beta   90.00
_cell.angle_gamma   90.00
#
_symmetry.space_group_name_H-M   'P 1'
#
loop_
_entity.id
_entity.type
_entity.pdbx_description
1 polymer ?
#
loop_
_entity_poly.entity_id
_entity_poly.type
_entity_poly.pdbx_seq_one_letter_code
_entity_poly.pdbx_strand_id
1 'polypeptide(L)'
;MKPAPGVEPVRLYKSPYGGKYGVWRLADCVPMRAKRPQTEKQRQASARLGLQARMKSERGRFAMLAHTWLTLDPVFLDTETTGLDAGAQALEIGLVNARGERIFETRLKPTVDIDPAAAAVHGISDDDLVSAPSWPDIAQQLQHHIGRRPLVIFKALLNKSDFG
;
A
#
# COMPACT_ATOMS: atom_id res chain seq x y z
N MET A 1 -37.91 -10.10 18.16
CA MET A 1 -38.22 -10.31 19.58
C MET A 1 -39.67 -10.74 19.69
N LYS A 2 -40.03 -11.48 20.72
CA LYS A 2 -41.41 -11.84 21.07
C LYS A 2 -41.64 -11.55 22.55
N PRO A 3 -42.87 -11.31 23.01
CA PRO A 3 -43.16 -11.17 24.43
C PRO A 3 -42.65 -12.38 25.20
N ALA A 4 -42.08 -12.16 26.39
CA ALA A 4 -41.75 -13.25 27.29
C ALA A 4 -43.03 -14.01 27.70
N PRO A 5 -42.95 -15.33 27.98
CA PRO A 5 -44.11 -16.10 28.40
C PRO A 5 -44.80 -15.45 29.61
N GLY A 6 -46.11 -15.22 29.54
CA GLY A 6 -46.90 -14.65 30.62
C GLY A 6 -46.90 -13.12 30.74
N VAL A 7 -46.26 -12.39 29.80
CA VAL A 7 -46.28 -10.92 29.80
C VAL A 7 -47.50 -10.39 29.02
N GLU A 8 -48.32 -9.59 29.70
CA GLU A 8 -49.44 -8.87 29.10
C GLU A 8 -48.99 -7.64 28.29
N PRO A 9 -49.70 -7.28 27.21
CA PRO A 9 -49.39 -6.10 26.43
C PRO A 9 -49.71 -4.83 27.22
N VAL A 10 -48.82 -3.83 27.11
CA VAL A 10 -49.03 -2.49 27.68
C VAL A 10 -50.20 -1.77 27.01
N ARG A 11 -50.45 -2.08 25.73
CA ARG A 11 -51.55 -1.52 24.96
C ARG A 11 -52.03 -2.50 23.90
N LEU A 12 -53.34 -2.50 23.66
CA LEU A 12 -53.98 -3.23 22.57
C LEU A 12 -54.46 -2.25 21.48
N TYR A 13 -54.14 -2.55 20.23
CA TYR A 13 -54.63 -1.80 19.07
C TYR A 13 -55.56 -2.65 18.23
N LYS A 14 -56.64 -2.07 17.71
CA LYS A 14 -57.51 -2.72 16.73
C LYS A 14 -56.84 -2.67 15.36
N SER A 15 -56.81 -3.81 14.69
CA SER A 15 -56.43 -3.93 13.28
C SER A 15 -57.61 -3.53 12.38
N PRO A 16 -57.35 -2.95 11.20
CA PRO A 16 -58.37 -2.72 10.17
C PRO A 16 -59.10 -4.01 9.73
N TYR A 17 -58.48 -5.17 9.92
CA TYR A 17 -58.99 -6.48 9.52
C TYR A 17 -59.73 -7.22 10.65
N GLY A 18 -60.23 -6.50 11.66
CA GLY A 18 -61.07 -7.06 12.73
C GLY A 18 -60.30 -7.71 13.90
N GLY A 19 -58.98 -7.85 13.81
CA GLY A 19 -58.12 -8.36 14.89
C GLY A 19 -57.71 -7.31 15.93
N LYS A 20 -57.02 -7.73 17.00
CA LYS A 20 -56.25 -6.84 17.88
C LYS A 20 -54.80 -7.30 17.95
N TYR A 21 -53.85 -6.37 18.06
CA TYR A 21 -52.45 -6.70 18.35
C TYR A 21 -51.97 -5.95 19.59
N GLY A 22 -51.18 -6.65 20.40
CA GLY A 22 -50.57 -6.11 21.60
C GLY A 22 -49.28 -5.34 21.30
N VAL A 23 -48.98 -4.39 22.16
CA VAL A 23 -47.69 -3.70 22.21
C VAL A 23 -47.06 -4.02 23.55
N TRP A 24 -45.85 -4.57 23.53
CA TRP A 24 -45.09 -4.95 24.71
C TRP A 24 -43.86 -4.05 24.84
N ARG A 25 -43.35 -3.85 26.07
CA ARG A 25 -42.06 -3.18 26.24
C ARG A 25 -40.96 -4.08 25.71
N LEU A 26 -39.92 -3.47 25.16
CA LEU A 26 -38.76 -4.23 24.65
C LEU A 26 -38.07 -5.01 25.79
N ALA A 27 -38.07 -4.46 27.01
CA ALA A 27 -37.55 -5.10 28.22
C ALA A 27 -38.31 -6.39 28.59
N ASP A 28 -39.58 -6.48 28.21
CA ASP A 28 -40.43 -7.64 28.50
C ASP A 28 -40.42 -8.65 27.33
N CYS A 29 -39.55 -8.46 26.34
CA CYS A 29 -39.45 -9.32 25.17
C CYS A 29 -38.20 -10.19 25.21
N VAL A 30 -38.31 -11.40 24.68
CA VAL A 30 -37.21 -12.36 24.45
C VAL A 30 -36.92 -12.54 22.96
N PRO A 31 -35.73 -12.99 22.56
CA PRO A 31 -35.46 -13.35 21.16
C PRO A 31 -36.46 -14.40 20.64
N MET A 32 -36.93 -14.22 19.40
CA MET A 32 -37.85 -15.18 18.77
C MET A 32 -37.19 -16.54 18.55
N ARG A 33 -35.87 -16.55 18.32
CA ARG A 33 -35.04 -17.74 18.22
C ARG A 33 -33.82 -17.54 19.11
N ALA A 34 -33.44 -18.58 19.85
CA ALA A 34 -32.18 -18.60 20.55
C ALA A 34 -31.04 -18.46 19.54
N LYS A 35 -30.08 -17.57 19.82
CA LYS A 35 -28.88 -17.43 18.99
C LYS A 35 -28.03 -18.68 19.22
N ARG A 36 -28.09 -19.63 18.29
CA ARG A 36 -27.26 -20.84 18.38
C ARG A 36 -25.81 -20.47 18.13
N PRO A 37 -24.84 -21.08 18.85
CA PRO A 37 -23.45 -20.94 18.50
C PRO A 37 -23.24 -21.41 17.06
N GLN A 38 -22.36 -20.73 16.33
CA GLN A 38 -22.02 -21.17 14.97
C GLN A 38 -21.45 -22.59 15.00
N THR A 39 -21.89 -23.41 14.05
CA THR A 39 -21.27 -24.71 13.80
C THR A 39 -19.87 -24.54 13.23
N GLU A 40 -19.04 -25.57 13.32
CA GLU A 40 -17.69 -25.55 12.75
C GLU A 40 -17.72 -25.24 11.24
N LYS A 41 -18.66 -25.84 10.50
CA LYS A 41 -18.88 -25.54 9.07
C LYS A 41 -19.19 -24.05 8.82
N GLN A 42 -20.00 -23.43 9.68
CA GLN A 42 -20.33 -22.00 9.56
C GLN A 42 -19.11 -21.13 9.85
N ARG A 43 -18.30 -21.47 10.86
CA ARG A 43 -17.06 -20.75 11.18
C ARG A 43 -16.08 -20.82 10.02
N GLN A 44 -15.86 -22.01 9.45
CA GLN A 44 -14.98 -22.22 8.30
C GLN A 44 -15.45 -21.44 7.06
N ALA A 45 -16.76 -21.47 6.77
CA ALA A 45 -17.33 -20.71 5.65
C ALA A 45 -17.16 -19.19 5.83
N SER A 46 -17.42 -18.68 7.04
CA SER A 46 -17.22 -17.26 7.36
C SER A 46 -15.74 -16.85 7.26
N ALA A 47 -14.82 -17.69 7.74
CA ALA A 47 -13.38 -17.44 7.62
C ALA A 47 -12.94 -17.39 6.15
N ARG A 48 -13.40 -18.35 5.33
CA ARG A 48 -13.09 -18.41 3.89
C ARG A 48 -13.62 -17.18 3.14
N LEU A 49 -14.86 -16.77 3.40
CA LEU A 49 -15.43 -15.55 2.81
C LEU A 49 -14.65 -14.30 3.24
N GLY A 50 -14.23 -14.23 4.50
CA GLY A 50 -13.40 -13.14 5.01
C GLY A 50 -12.05 -13.06 4.31
N LEU A 51 -11.38 -14.19 4.10
CA LEU A 51 -10.12 -14.25 3.34
C LEU A 51 -10.31 -13.83 1.88
N GLN A 52 -11.36 -14.35 1.22
CA GLN A 52 -11.68 -13.96 -0.16
C GLN A 52 -11.96 -12.46 -0.29
N ALA A 53 -12.71 -11.88 0.65
CA ALA A 53 -12.97 -10.44 0.66
C ALA A 53 -11.68 -9.63 0.82
N ARG A 54 -10.77 -10.05 1.72
CA ARG A 54 -9.46 -9.41 1.90
C ARG A 54 -8.62 -9.47 0.63
N MET A 55 -8.53 -10.64 -0.01
CA MET A 55 -7.77 -10.79 -1.26
C MET A 55 -8.35 -9.97 -2.41
N LYS A 56 -9.68 -9.83 -2.48
CA LYS A 56 -10.36 -9.04 -3.52
C LYS A 56 -10.32 -7.53 -3.28
N SER A 57 -10.06 -7.09 -2.05
CA SER A 57 -9.89 -5.66 -1.74
C SER A 57 -8.74 -5.05 -2.56
N GLU A 58 -8.75 -3.73 -2.76
CA GLU A 58 -7.64 -3.02 -3.44
C GLU A 58 -6.30 -3.30 -2.77
N ARG A 59 -6.24 -3.18 -1.44
CA ARG A 59 -5.03 -3.49 -0.66
C ARG A 59 -4.58 -4.94 -0.87
N GLY A 60 -5.51 -5.89 -0.96
CA GLY A 60 -5.20 -7.31 -1.23
C GLY A 60 -4.62 -7.52 -2.63
N ARG A 61 -5.17 -6.85 -3.63
CA ARG A 61 -4.65 -6.89 -5.01
C ARG A 61 -3.26 -6.28 -5.10
N PHE A 62 -3.03 -5.12 -4.47
CA PHE A 62 -1.70 -4.50 -4.43
C PHE A 62 -0.68 -5.32 -3.63
N ALA A 63 -1.09 -5.94 -2.53
CA ALA A 63 -0.21 -6.84 -1.78
C ALA A 63 0.21 -8.06 -2.62
N MET A 64 -0.71 -8.60 -3.44
CA MET A 64 -0.38 -9.68 -4.37
C MET A 64 0.59 -9.21 -5.45
N LEU A 65 0.38 -8.03 -6.03
CA LEU A 65 1.29 -7.47 -7.02
C LEU A 65 2.69 -7.23 -6.44
N ALA A 66 2.76 -6.63 -5.25
CA ALA A 66 4.00 -6.40 -4.53
C ALA A 66 4.71 -7.72 -4.21
N HIS A 67 3.97 -8.75 -3.78
CA HIS A 67 4.53 -10.08 -3.57
C HIS A 67 5.12 -10.65 -4.86
N THR A 68 4.39 -10.59 -5.98
CA THR A 68 4.91 -11.02 -7.28
C THR A 68 6.19 -10.27 -7.65
N TRP A 69 6.24 -8.95 -7.50
CA TRP A 69 7.45 -8.19 -7.78
C TRP A 69 8.61 -8.60 -6.87
N LEU A 70 8.38 -8.77 -5.57
CA LEU A 70 9.40 -9.21 -4.62
C LEU A 70 9.93 -10.62 -4.94
N THR A 71 9.10 -11.52 -5.48
CA THR A 71 9.55 -12.86 -5.88
C THR A 71 10.47 -12.86 -7.11
N LEU A 72 10.51 -11.76 -7.85
CA LEU A 72 11.41 -11.59 -9.00
C LEU A 72 12.78 -11.00 -8.63
N ASP A 73 13.10 -10.92 -7.34
CA ASP A 73 14.32 -10.33 -6.79
C ASP A 73 14.61 -8.93 -7.38
N PRO A 74 13.73 -7.95 -7.13
CA PRO A 74 13.87 -6.62 -7.69
C PRO A 74 14.98 -5.84 -6.96
N VAL A 75 15.46 -4.82 -7.64
CA VAL A 75 16.29 -3.77 -7.02
C VAL A 75 15.52 -2.46 -7.01
N PHE A 76 15.76 -1.67 -5.97
CA PHE A 76 15.13 -0.38 -5.76
C PHE A 76 16.17 0.71 -5.94
N LEU A 77 15.87 1.64 -6.83
CA LEU A 77 16.73 2.76 -7.16
C LEU A 77 16.04 4.05 -6.74
N ASP A 78 16.82 4.89 -6.07
CA ASP A 78 16.43 6.24 -5.68
C ASP A 78 17.53 7.21 -6.10
N THR A 79 17.14 8.44 -6.41
CA THR A 79 18.08 9.45 -6.92
C THR A 79 17.77 10.81 -6.34
N GLU A 80 18.81 11.51 -5.93
CA GLU A 80 18.77 12.96 -5.77
C GLU A 80 19.20 13.62 -7.07
N THR A 81 18.55 14.73 -7.45
CA THR A 81 18.76 15.39 -8.74
C THR A 81 19.01 16.87 -8.55
N THR A 82 19.67 17.50 -9.53
CA THR A 82 19.90 18.95 -9.54
C THR A 82 18.62 19.78 -9.59
N GLY A 83 17.48 19.17 -9.94
CA GLY A 83 16.17 19.82 -10.07
C GLY A 83 15.10 18.81 -10.49
N LEU A 84 13.93 19.31 -10.93
CA LEU A 84 12.79 18.47 -11.35
C LEU A 84 12.43 18.62 -12.84
N ASP A 85 13.14 19.46 -13.58
CA ASP A 85 12.90 19.65 -15.00
C ASP A 85 13.59 18.59 -15.88
N ALA A 86 13.37 18.66 -17.19
CA ALA A 86 13.92 17.69 -18.15
C ALA A 86 15.45 17.80 -18.34
N GLY A 87 16.08 18.87 -17.87
CA GLY A 87 17.53 19.06 -17.88
C GLY A 87 18.20 18.65 -16.57
N ALA A 88 17.44 18.23 -15.56
CA ALA A 88 17.96 17.81 -14.27
C ALA A 88 18.88 16.59 -14.40
N GLN A 89 19.99 16.61 -13.67
CA GLN A 89 20.97 15.54 -13.64
C GLN A 89 20.99 14.87 -12.27
N ALA A 90 21.33 13.57 -12.22
CA ALA A 90 21.50 12.86 -10.96
C ALA A 90 22.73 13.36 -10.20
N LEU A 91 22.56 13.59 -8.90
CA LEU A 91 23.59 13.98 -7.93
C LEU A 91 23.98 12.84 -7.00
N GLU A 92 23.01 11.99 -6.67
CA GLU A 92 23.22 10.79 -5.86
C GLU A 92 22.37 9.67 -6.40
N ILE A 93 22.91 8.46 -6.35
CA ILE A 93 22.24 7.24 -6.77
C ILE A 93 22.36 6.23 -5.65
N GLY A 94 21.22 5.80 -5.11
CA GLY A 94 21.13 4.69 -4.15
C GLY A 94 20.47 3.47 -4.78
N LEU A 95 21.09 2.30 -4.68
CA LEU A 95 20.53 1.03 -5.16
C LEU A 95 20.53 0.00 -4.02
N VAL A 96 19.35 -0.51 -3.68
CA VAL A 96 19.18 -1.54 -2.64
C VAL A 96 18.45 -2.76 -3.17
N ASN A 97 18.67 -3.92 -2.53
CA ASN A 97 17.89 -5.13 -2.82
C ASN A 97 16.58 -5.19 -2.01
N ALA A 98 15.77 -6.22 -2.25
CA ALA A 98 14.51 -6.44 -1.53
C ALA A 98 14.64 -6.67 -0.01
N ARG A 99 15.86 -6.88 0.51
CA ARG A 99 16.14 -6.97 1.95
C ARG A 99 16.54 -5.62 2.55
N GLY A 100 16.66 -4.58 1.74
CA GLY A 100 17.17 -3.27 2.15
C GLY A 100 18.69 -3.21 2.24
N GLU A 101 19.40 -4.20 1.71
CA GLU A 101 20.86 -4.17 1.68
C GLU A 101 21.33 -3.31 0.50
N ARG A 102 22.27 -2.41 0.79
CA ARG A 102 22.88 -1.51 -0.20
C ARG A 102 23.77 -2.30 -1.17
N ILE A 103 23.43 -2.23 -2.45
CA ILE A 103 24.20 -2.81 -3.56
C ILE A 103 25.19 -1.79 -4.10
N PHE A 104 24.72 -0.57 -4.32
CA PHE A 104 25.48 0.50 -4.94
C PHE A 104 25.02 1.83 -4.36
N GLU A 105 25.95 2.75 -4.14
CA GLU A 105 25.67 4.11 -3.69
C GLU A 105 26.83 4.99 -4.13
N THR A 106 26.52 6.07 -4.85
CA THR A 106 27.53 7.04 -5.26
C THR A 106 26.91 8.40 -5.43
N ARG A 107 27.73 9.43 -5.19
CA ARG A 107 27.47 10.78 -5.67
C ARG A 107 28.04 10.96 -7.07
N LEU A 108 27.53 11.96 -7.77
CA LEU A 108 27.86 12.29 -9.16
C LEU A 108 28.13 13.79 -9.28
N LYS A 109 29.16 14.14 -10.05
CA LYS A 109 29.43 15.52 -10.40
C LYS A 109 28.58 15.94 -11.60
N PRO A 110 27.61 16.87 -11.44
CA PRO A 110 26.80 17.34 -12.55
C PRO A 110 27.61 18.29 -13.46
N THR A 111 27.06 18.55 -14.64
CA THR A 111 27.54 19.59 -15.57
C THR A 111 26.62 20.81 -15.60
N VAL A 112 25.63 20.86 -14.72
CA VAL A 112 24.64 21.93 -14.58
C VAL A 112 24.54 22.35 -13.12
N ASP A 113 24.05 23.57 -12.88
CA ASP A 113 23.86 24.09 -11.53
C ASP A 113 22.79 23.32 -10.76
N ILE A 114 22.95 23.24 -9.44
CA ILE A 114 21.95 22.67 -8.53
C ILE A 114 20.89 23.75 -8.24
N ASP A 115 19.62 23.45 -8.49
CA ASP A 115 18.50 24.31 -8.09
C ASP A 115 18.54 24.48 -6.56
N PRO A 116 18.57 25.73 -6.04
CA PRO A 116 18.53 25.99 -4.60
C PRO A 116 17.37 25.31 -3.87
N ALA A 117 16.22 25.11 -4.53
CA ALA A 117 15.08 24.40 -3.96
C ALA A 117 15.35 22.89 -3.84
N ALA A 118 16.07 22.29 -4.79
CA ALA A 118 16.52 20.90 -4.70
C ALA A 118 17.58 20.75 -3.60
N ALA A 119 18.60 21.63 -3.60
CA ALA A 119 19.64 21.67 -2.58
C ALA A 119 19.06 21.81 -1.16
N ALA A 120 17.99 22.61 -0.99
CA ALA A 120 17.31 22.76 0.30
C ALA A 120 16.57 21.48 0.76
N VAL A 121 16.19 20.59 -0.16
CA VAL A 121 15.52 19.32 0.14
C VAL A 121 16.53 18.23 0.50
N HIS A 122 17.55 18.01 -0.35
CA HIS A 122 18.48 16.89 -0.19
C HIS A 122 19.79 17.27 0.52
N GLY A 123 20.12 18.56 0.64
CA GLY A 123 21.28 19.04 1.38
C GLY A 123 22.64 18.75 0.74
N ILE A 124 22.68 18.53 -0.58
CA ILE A 124 23.93 18.27 -1.33
C ILE A 124 24.36 19.58 -1.97
N SER A 125 25.61 19.95 -1.75
CA SER A 125 26.25 21.14 -2.30
C SER A 125 27.25 20.81 -3.40
N ASP A 126 27.66 21.80 -4.20
CA ASP A 126 28.71 21.61 -5.21
C ASP A 126 30.05 21.13 -4.59
N ASP A 127 30.37 21.61 -3.39
CA ASP A 127 31.59 21.23 -2.66
C ASP A 127 31.62 19.73 -2.31
N ASP A 128 30.46 19.13 -2.05
CA ASP A 128 30.32 17.69 -1.80
C ASP A 128 30.64 16.83 -3.05
N LEU A 129 30.63 17.44 -4.23
CA LEU A 129 30.65 16.76 -5.52
C LEU A 129 31.95 17.00 -6.30
N VAL A 130 32.88 17.80 -5.77
CA VAL A 130 34.12 18.21 -6.46
C VAL A 130 34.92 17.00 -6.96
N SER A 131 35.02 15.96 -6.14
CA SER A 131 35.74 14.71 -6.43
C SER A 131 34.84 13.55 -6.85
N ALA A 132 33.54 13.79 -7.02
CA ALA A 132 32.61 12.75 -7.43
C ALA A 132 32.85 12.36 -8.91
N PRO A 133 32.61 11.09 -9.28
CA PRO A 133 32.68 10.66 -10.67
C PRO A 133 31.61 11.33 -11.52
N SER A 134 31.81 11.34 -12.83
CA SER A 134 30.77 11.73 -13.79
C SER A 134 29.83 10.56 -14.11
N TRP A 135 28.69 10.83 -14.72
CA TRP A 135 27.75 9.78 -15.14
C TRP A 135 28.39 8.69 -16.02
N PRO A 136 29.17 9.02 -17.08
CA PRO A 136 29.86 8.02 -17.90
C PRO A 136 30.77 7.08 -17.11
N ASP A 137 31.37 7.54 -16.01
CA ASP A 137 32.30 6.74 -15.21
C ASP A 137 31.59 5.61 -14.45
N ILE A 138 30.32 5.79 -14.08
CA ILE A 138 29.57 4.82 -13.26
C ILE A 138 28.46 4.08 -14.01
N ALA A 139 28.06 4.56 -15.20
CA ALA A 139 26.91 4.01 -15.92
C ALA A 139 27.01 2.49 -16.16
N GLN A 140 28.17 2.01 -16.61
CA GLN A 140 28.40 0.59 -16.85
C GLN A 140 28.39 -0.22 -15.55
N GLN A 141 28.95 0.32 -14.46
CA GLN A 141 28.97 -0.35 -13.16
C GLN A 141 27.55 -0.45 -12.59
N LEU A 142 26.77 0.63 -12.64
CA LEU A 142 25.38 0.65 -12.20
C LEU A 142 24.54 -0.36 -13.02
N GLN A 143 24.72 -0.39 -14.34
CA GLN A 143 24.05 -1.36 -15.20
C GLN A 143 24.42 -2.80 -14.84
N HIS A 144 25.70 -3.06 -14.53
CA HIS A 144 26.14 -4.37 -14.06
C HIS A 144 25.47 -4.77 -12.74
N HIS A 145 25.35 -3.83 -11.79
CA HIS A 145 24.65 -4.06 -10.55
C HIS A 145 23.15 -4.30 -10.78
N ILE A 146 22.46 -3.55 -11.63
CA ILE A 146 21.03 -3.79 -11.92
C ILE A 146 20.84 -5.15 -12.59
N GLY A 147 21.64 -5.44 -13.61
CA GLY A 147 21.58 -6.68 -14.39
C GLY A 147 20.24 -6.85 -15.10
N ARG A 148 19.68 -8.06 -15.07
CA ARG A 148 18.37 -8.39 -15.66
C ARG A 148 17.21 -8.34 -14.66
N ARG A 149 17.45 -7.83 -13.45
CA ARG A 149 16.46 -7.79 -12.38
C ARG A 149 15.43 -6.69 -12.66
N PRO A 150 14.18 -6.84 -12.19
CA PRO A 150 13.23 -5.75 -12.22
C PRO A 150 13.78 -4.55 -11.43
N LEU A 151 13.81 -3.39 -12.07
CA LEU A 151 14.18 -2.12 -11.45
C LEU A 151 12.91 -1.40 -11.01
N VAL A 152 12.84 -1.07 -9.73
CA VAL A 152 11.72 -0.32 -9.14
C VAL A 152 12.22 1.07 -8.75
N ILE A 153 11.53 2.10 -9.22
CA ILE A 153 11.83 3.51 -8.94
C ILE A 153 10.52 4.17 -8.53
N PHE A 154 10.52 4.97 -7.46
CA PHE A 154 9.33 5.69 -7.02
C PHE A 154 9.42 7.16 -7.46
N LYS A 155 8.36 7.67 -8.10
CA LYS A 155 8.28 9.06 -8.63
C LYS A 155 9.28 9.46 -9.73
N ALA A 156 9.69 8.54 -10.60
CA ALA A 156 10.46 8.92 -11.78
C ALA A 156 9.56 9.20 -13.00
N LEU A 157 9.64 10.42 -13.54
CA LEU A 157 9.45 10.68 -14.97
C LEU A 157 10.79 10.41 -15.69
N LEU A 158 11.34 9.20 -15.55
CA LEU A 158 12.57 8.80 -16.26
C LEU A 158 12.19 7.99 -17.49
N ASN A 159 12.72 8.39 -18.64
CA ASN A 159 12.46 7.74 -19.90
C ASN A 159 13.35 6.51 -20.03
N LYS A 160 12.83 5.48 -20.71
CA LYS A 160 13.54 4.21 -20.91
C LYS A 160 14.87 4.35 -21.69
N SER A 161 15.06 5.48 -22.37
CA SER A 161 16.30 5.87 -23.07
C SER A 161 17.47 6.16 -22.14
N ASP A 162 17.20 6.48 -20.88
CA ASP A 162 18.22 6.99 -19.95
C ASP A 162 19.15 5.87 -19.45
N PHE A 163 18.79 4.61 -19.75
CA PHE A 163 19.52 3.40 -19.38
C PHE A 163 19.94 2.55 -20.60
N GLY A 164 19.81 3.10 -21.81
CA GLY A 164 20.07 2.43 -23.10
C GLY A 164 21.42 2.76 -23.70
#